data_AF-A0A957JDA7-F1
#
_entry.id   AF-A0A957JDA7-F1
#
_cell.length_a   1.000
_cell.length_b   1.000
_cell.length_c   1.000
_cell.angle_alpha   90.00
_cell.angle_beta   90.00
_cell.angle_gamma   90.00
#
_symmetry.space_group_name_H-M   'P 1'
#
loop_
_entity.id
_entity.type
_entity.pdbx_description
1 polymer ?
#
loop_
_entity_poly.entity_id
_entity_poly.type
_entity_poly.pdbx_seq_one_letter_code
_entity_poly.pdbx_strand_id
1 'polypeptide(L)'
;MSQRRSAQETRTLLFEAASRILRAGGLNHLTLAAVAREAGLSKGGLLYHFPTKEALIEALFEYHNDLFESRLAELAAAQADRPGAWLRAYARASIEQITDPDTASLYSSLFAAEERYATAHRLMRQKYARWQTQVDDCGLEPDWASLIRLTVDGLWFSEMHHYAPLPPARREQIVALIEQLTQDPHYIRGNHVP
;
A
#
# COMPACT_ATOMS: atom_id res chain seq x y z
N MET A 1 -17.46 33.88 -6.61
CA MET A 1 -16.01 34.08 -6.41
C MET A 1 -15.34 32.72 -6.38
N SER A 2 -14.56 32.37 -7.41
CA SER A 2 -13.86 31.08 -7.46
C SER A 2 -12.59 31.18 -6.62
N GLN A 3 -12.56 30.54 -5.46
CA GLN A 3 -11.36 30.45 -4.65
C GLN A 3 -10.28 29.70 -5.44
N ARG A 4 -9.10 30.30 -5.58
CA ARG A 4 -7.99 29.72 -6.33
C ARG A 4 -7.44 28.55 -5.52
N ARG A 5 -7.55 27.32 -6.03
CA ARG A 5 -6.98 26.13 -5.39
C ARG A 5 -5.48 26.32 -5.17
N SER A 6 -4.99 25.87 -4.03
CA SER A 6 -3.57 25.80 -3.73
C SER A 6 -2.86 24.81 -4.66
N ALA A 7 -1.54 24.93 -4.74
CA ALA A 7 -0.70 23.99 -5.49
C ALA A 7 -0.84 22.55 -4.94
N GLN A 8 -1.00 22.40 -3.62
CA GLN A 8 -1.15 21.09 -2.98
C GLN A 8 -2.50 20.45 -3.30
N GLU A 9 -3.60 21.20 -3.21
CA GLU A 9 -4.94 20.69 -3.59
C GLU A 9 -4.97 20.26 -5.06
N THR A 10 -4.26 21.00 -5.92
CA THR A 10 -4.15 20.66 -7.35
C THR A 10 -3.36 19.37 -7.56
N ARG A 11 -2.27 19.15 -6.80
CA ARG A 11 -1.50 17.89 -6.82
C ARG A 11 -2.35 16.71 -6.35
N THR A 12 -3.08 16.84 -5.24
CA THR A 12 -3.98 15.78 -4.75
C THR A 12 -5.03 15.41 -5.79
N LEU A 13 -5.66 16.40 -6.43
CA LEU A 13 -6.63 16.17 -7.49
C LEU A 13 -6.02 15.49 -8.72
N LEU A 14 -4.77 15.81 -9.08
CA LEU A 14 -4.02 15.10 -10.13
C LEU A 14 -3.73 13.64 -9.74
N PHE A 15 -3.41 13.37 -8.47
CA PHE A 15 -3.18 12.00 -7.98
C PHE A 15 -4.45 11.17 -7.93
N GLU A 16 -5.57 11.75 -7.52
CA GLU A 16 -6.88 11.09 -7.57
C GLU A 16 -7.28 10.74 -9.01
N ALA A 17 -7.09 11.69 -9.95
CA ALA A 17 -7.34 11.47 -11.37
C ALA A 17 -6.44 10.36 -11.95
N ALA A 18 -5.15 10.40 -11.64
CA ALA A 18 -4.22 9.35 -12.04
C ALA A 18 -4.62 7.99 -11.45
N SER A 19 -5.01 7.96 -10.19
CA SER A 19 -5.46 6.74 -9.51
C SER A 19 -6.70 6.15 -10.17
N ARG A 20 -7.69 6.96 -10.55
CA ARG A 20 -8.87 6.48 -11.30
C ARG A 20 -8.50 5.84 -12.63
N ILE A 21 -7.56 6.44 -13.37
CA ILE A 21 -7.07 5.88 -14.64
C ILE A 21 -6.36 4.53 -14.41
N LEU A 22 -5.53 4.44 -13.37
CA LEU A 22 -4.83 3.20 -13.03
C LEU A 22 -5.81 2.08 -12.64
N ARG A 23 -6.83 2.38 -11.84
CA ARG A 23 -7.88 1.41 -11.48
C ARG A 23 -8.62 0.88 -12.71
N ALA A 24 -8.95 1.76 -13.65
CA ALA A 24 -9.79 1.42 -14.80
C ALA A 24 -9.04 0.73 -15.96
N GLY A 25 -7.78 1.08 -16.20
CA GLY A 25 -7.04 0.61 -17.39
C GLY A 25 -5.54 0.39 -17.18
N GLY A 26 -5.06 0.52 -15.95
CA GLY A 26 -3.66 0.30 -15.60
C GLY A 26 -2.67 1.28 -16.23
N LEU A 27 -1.39 0.95 -16.11
CA LEU A 27 -0.27 1.85 -16.41
C LEU A 27 -0.19 2.33 -17.87
N ASN A 28 -0.66 1.50 -18.81
CA ASN A 28 -0.65 1.82 -20.23
C ASN A 28 -1.60 2.97 -20.58
N HIS A 29 -2.68 3.13 -19.82
CA HIS A 29 -3.66 4.21 -20.02
C HIS A 29 -3.26 5.51 -19.30
N LEU A 30 -2.30 5.45 -18.38
CA LEU A 30 -1.80 6.62 -17.66
C LEU A 30 -0.95 7.50 -18.58
N THR A 31 -1.52 8.60 -19.06
CA THR A 31 -0.79 9.64 -19.82
C THR A 31 -1.02 11.01 -19.21
N LEU A 32 -0.07 11.94 -19.35
CA LEU A 32 -0.23 13.32 -18.86
C LEU A 32 -1.50 13.97 -19.44
N ALA A 33 -1.83 13.70 -20.71
CA ALA A 33 -3.05 14.21 -21.33
C ALA A 33 -4.33 13.60 -20.72
N ALA A 34 -4.34 12.29 -20.47
CA ALA A 34 -5.46 11.61 -19.84
C ALA A 34 -5.68 12.12 -18.41
N VAL A 35 -4.62 12.28 -17.62
CA VAL A 35 -4.68 12.77 -16.24
C VAL A 35 -5.15 14.22 -16.19
N ALA A 36 -4.64 15.10 -17.07
CA ALA A 36 -5.10 16.47 -17.14
C ALA A 36 -6.61 16.54 -17.44
N ARG A 37 -7.08 15.74 -18.41
CA ARG A 37 -8.50 15.65 -18.77
C ARG A 37 -9.35 15.13 -17.61
N GLU A 38 -8.92 14.03 -16.98
CA GLU A 38 -9.61 13.41 -15.84
C GLU A 38 -9.67 14.33 -14.60
N ALA A 39 -8.65 15.17 -14.42
CA ALA A 39 -8.60 16.19 -13.38
C ALA A 39 -9.41 17.46 -13.73
N GLY A 40 -9.88 17.61 -14.97
CA GLY A 40 -10.49 18.86 -15.43
C GLY A 40 -9.50 20.04 -15.48
N LEU A 41 -8.21 19.75 -15.71
CA LEU A 41 -7.13 20.73 -15.83
C LEU A 41 -6.61 20.83 -17.26
N SER A 42 -5.99 21.97 -17.59
CA SER A 42 -5.29 22.12 -18.86
C SER A 42 -3.98 21.32 -18.86
N LYS A 43 -3.47 20.96 -20.04
CA LYS A 43 -2.15 20.33 -20.19
C LYS A 43 -1.05 21.19 -19.56
N GLY A 44 -1.11 22.51 -19.75
CA GLY A 44 -0.16 23.46 -19.13
C GLY A 44 -0.24 23.49 -17.60
N GLY A 45 -1.45 23.39 -17.05
CA GLY A 45 -1.67 23.32 -15.60
C GLY A 45 -1.09 22.05 -14.98
N LEU A 46 -1.21 20.90 -15.66
CA LEU A 46 -0.56 19.67 -15.22
C LEU A 46 0.96 19.74 -15.33
N LEU A 47 1.48 20.22 -16.48
CA LEU A 47 2.92 20.31 -16.73
C LEU A 47 3.65 21.25 -15.77
N TYR A 48 2.95 22.23 -15.19
CA TYR A 48 3.47 23.06 -14.09
C TYR A 48 3.85 22.23 -12.86
N HIS A 49 3.11 21.15 -12.56
CA HIS A 49 3.38 20.27 -11.42
C HIS A 49 4.25 19.07 -11.79
N PHE A 50 4.03 18.50 -12.98
CA PHE A 50 4.68 17.27 -13.43
C PHE A 50 5.15 17.43 -14.88
N PRO A 51 6.42 17.79 -15.10
CA PRO A 51 6.94 18.03 -16.45
C PRO A 51 7.02 16.74 -17.30
N THR A 52 7.08 15.57 -16.66
CA THR A 52 7.19 14.25 -17.30
C THR A 52 6.24 13.24 -16.69
N LYS A 53 5.98 12.14 -17.41
CA LYS A 53 5.16 11.01 -16.90
C LYS A 53 5.86 10.34 -15.73
N GLU A 54 7.18 10.24 -15.80
CA GLU A 54 8.06 9.72 -14.75
C GLU A 54 7.87 10.52 -13.45
N ALA A 55 7.95 11.85 -13.51
CA ALA A 55 7.78 12.72 -12.34
C ALA A 55 6.38 12.61 -11.72
N LEU A 56 5.34 12.45 -12.55
CA LEU A 56 3.98 12.18 -12.06
C LEU A 56 3.90 10.84 -11.34
N ILE A 57 4.50 9.79 -11.89
CA ILE A 57 4.45 8.44 -11.32
C ILE A 57 5.23 8.38 -10.01
N GLU A 58 6.44 8.93 -9.95
CA GLU A 58 7.23 8.99 -8.73
C GLU A 58 6.46 9.68 -7.60
N ALA A 59 5.87 10.85 -7.88
CA ALA A 59 5.08 11.57 -6.89
C ALA A 59 3.77 10.86 -6.52
N LEU A 60 3.15 10.12 -7.45
CA LEU A 60 1.97 9.31 -7.18
C LEU A 60 2.29 8.12 -6.27
N PHE A 61 3.47 7.52 -6.42
CA PHE A 61 3.97 6.49 -5.51
C PHE A 61 4.19 7.04 -4.10
N GLU A 62 4.87 8.17 -3.98
CA GLU A 62 5.07 8.84 -2.69
C GLU A 62 3.71 9.12 -2.03
N TYR A 63 2.76 9.67 -2.79
CA TYR A 63 1.41 9.94 -2.30
C TYR A 63 0.71 8.69 -1.73
N HIS A 64 0.68 7.57 -2.47
CA HIS A 64 0.03 6.34 -1.99
C HIS A 64 0.77 5.67 -0.84
N ASN A 65 2.10 5.79 -0.81
CA ASN A 65 2.89 5.31 0.30
C ASN A 65 2.66 6.12 1.57
N ASP A 66 2.49 7.44 1.45
CA ASP A 66 2.20 8.33 2.59
C ASP A 66 0.79 8.06 3.15
N LEU A 67 -0.18 7.74 2.28
CA LEU A 67 -1.50 7.25 2.70
C LEU A 67 -1.39 5.95 3.50
N PHE A 68 -0.60 4.99 3.01
CA PHE A 68 -0.37 3.73 3.71
C PHE A 68 0.31 3.94 5.08
N GLU A 69 1.38 4.75 5.13
CA GLU A 69 2.10 5.03 6.38
C GLU A 69 1.22 5.78 7.39
N SER A 70 0.38 6.70 6.92
CA SER A 70 -0.60 7.39 7.77
C SER A 70 -1.61 6.42 8.36
N ARG A 71 -2.16 5.51 7.53
CA ARG A 71 -3.11 4.49 7.98
C ARG A 71 -2.48 3.51 8.97
N LEU A 72 -1.25 3.08 8.70
CA LEU A 72 -0.48 2.23 9.60
C LEU A 72 -0.26 2.94 10.94
N ALA A 73 0.18 4.19 10.94
CA ALA A 73 0.42 4.96 12.16
C ALA A 73 -0.85 5.12 13.01
N GLU A 74 -1.99 5.40 12.38
CA GLU A 74 -3.30 5.47 13.03
C GLU A 74 -3.65 4.14 13.74
N LEU A 75 -3.52 3.01 13.02
CA LEU A 75 -3.81 1.68 13.53
C LEU A 75 -2.84 1.25 14.64
N ALA A 76 -1.56 1.63 14.54
CA ALA A 76 -0.54 1.32 15.53
C ALA A 76 -0.78 2.10 16.83
N ALA A 77 -1.14 3.38 16.72
CA ALA A 77 -1.44 4.24 17.86
C ALA A 77 -2.60 3.70 18.71
N ALA A 78 -3.59 3.04 18.09
CA ALA A 78 -4.71 2.44 18.79
C ALA A 78 -4.33 1.25 19.72
N GLN A 79 -3.13 0.69 19.59
CA GLN A 79 -2.66 -0.48 20.37
C GLN A 79 -1.22 -0.34 20.88
N ALA A 80 -0.71 0.89 21.01
CA ALA A 80 0.70 1.17 21.25
C ALA A 80 1.28 0.55 22.53
N ASP A 81 0.44 0.12 23.47
CA ASP A 81 0.80 -0.52 24.74
C ASP A 81 1.12 -2.02 24.63
N ARG A 82 0.93 -2.64 23.45
CA ARG A 82 1.06 -4.10 23.29
C ARG A 82 2.21 -4.49 22.35
N PRO A 83 3.01 -5.52 22.70
CA PRO A 83 3.96 -6.12 21.76
C PRO A 83 3.30 -6.53 20.44
N GLY A 84 3.98 -6.30 19.33
CA GLY A 84 3.48 -6.56 17.98
C GLY A 84 2.49 -5.51 17.45
N ALA A 85 2.25 -4.39 18.16
CA ALA A 85 1.27 -3.38 17.74
C ALA A 85 1.54 -2.84 16.33
N TRP A 86 2.81 -2.51 16.05
CA TRP A 86 3.21 -2.05 14.73
C TRP A 86 2.98 -3.11 13.66
N LEU A 87 3.36 -4.36 13.92
CA LEU A 87 3.18 -5.47 12.97
C LEU A 87 1.70 -5.81 12.74
N ARG A 88 0.84 -5.67 13.77
CA ARG A 88 -0.62 -5.75 13.62
C ARG A 88 -1.15 -4.66 12.71
N ALA A 89 -0.71 -3.43 12.94
CA ALA A 89 -1.13 -2.30 12.13
C ALA A 89 -0.68 -2.48 10.67
N TYR A 90 0.55 -2.95 10.45
CA TYR A 90 1.06 -3.31 9.14
C TYR A 90 0.18 -4.37 8.46
N ALA A 91 -0.11 -5.48 9.14
CA ALA A 91 -0.97 -6.53 8.62
C ALA A 91 -2.35 -6.00 8.21
N ARG A 92 -3.01 -5.25 9.11
CA ARG A 92 -4.33 -4.65 8.84
C ARG A 92 -4.29 -3.68 7.66
N ALA A 93 -3.34 -2.75 7.64
CA ALA A 93 -3.22 -1.77 6.57
C ALA A 93 -2.97 -2.44 5.21
N SER A 94 -2.11 -3.46 5.15
CA SER A 94 -1.85 -4.21 3.91
C SER A 94 -3.09 -4.98 3.45
N ILE A 95 -3.83 -5.62 4.37
CA ILE A 95 -5.05 -6.34 4.05
C ILE A 95 -6.14 -5.39 3.53
N GLU A 96 -6.31 -4.20 4.12
CA GLU A 96 -7.27 -3.18 3.65
C GLU A 96 -7.03 -2.77 2.18
N GLN A 97 -5.80 -2.85 1.67
CA GLN A 97 -5.48 -2.52 0.28
C GLN A 97 -6.00 -3.57 -0.73
N ILE A 98 -6.17 -4.82 -0.31
CA ILE A 98 -6.54 -5.95 -1.20
C ILE A 98 -7.98 -6.43 -1.02
N THR A 99 -8.69 -5.96 0.00
CA THR A 99 -10.10 -6.33 0.24
C THR A 99 -11.05 -5.67 -0.75
N ASP A 100 -10.70 -4.49 -1.26
CA ASP A 100 -11.43 -3.78 -2.31
C ASP A 100 -10.80 -4.03 -3.69
N PRO A 101 -11.52 -4.62 -4.67
CA PRO A 101 -10.98 -4.94 -5.99
C PRO A 101 -10.43 -3.72 -6.75
N ASP A 102 -11.05 -2.56 -6.58
CA ASP A 102 -10.58 -1.32 -7.22
C ASP A 102 -9.23 -0.89 -6.63
N THR A 103 -9.04 -1.05 -5.32
CA THR A 103 -7.78 -0.73 -4.64
C THR A 103 -6.69 -1.75 -4.96
N ALA A 104 -7.01 -3.03 -5.04
CA ALA A 104 -6.09 -4.06 -5.52
C ALA A 104 -5.60 -3.76 -6.95
N SER A 105 -6.49 -3.33 -7.85
CA SER A 105 -6.15 -2.99 -9.24
C SER A 105 -5.21 -1.77 -9.34
N LEU A 106 -5.42 -0.77 -8.48
CA LEU A 106 -4.51 0.37 -8.35
C LEU A 106 -3.10 -0.09 -7.94
N TYR A 107 -3.00 -0.88 -6.87
CA TYR A 107 -1.70 -1.32 -6.37
C TYR A 107 -0.98 -2.28 -7.32
N SER A 108 -1.72 -3.13 -8.05
CA SER A 108 -1.16 -3.95 -9.13
C SER A 108 -0.53 -3.08 -10.23
N SER A 109 -1.22 -1.99 -10.60
CA SER A 109 -0.73 -1.05 -11.62
C SER A 109 0.47 -0.22 -11.15
N LEU A 110 0.49 0.15 -9.87
CA LEU A 110 1.63 0.79 -9.24
C LEU A 110 2.80 -0.19 -9.20
N PHE A 111 2.62 -1.43 -8.74
CA PHE A 111 3.67 -2.46 -8.75
C PHE A 111 4.31 -2.64 -10.14
N ALA A 112 3.49 -2.74 -11.20
CA ALA A 112 4.00 -2.79 -12.58
C ALA A 112 4.78 -1.52 -13.00
N ALA A 113 4.45 -0.35 -12.44
CA ALA A 113 5.20 0.88 -12.66
C ALA A 113 6.54 0.85 -11.91
N GLU A 114 6.60 0.25 -10.73
CA GLU A 114 7.81 0.12 -9.93
C GLU A 114 8.92 -0.57 -10.74
N GLU A 115 8.59 -1.67 -11.41
CA GLU A 115 9.50 -2.44 -12.25
C GLU A 115 10.05 -1.64 -13.43
N ARG A 116 9.28 -0.65 -13.90
CA ARG A 116 9.62 0.18 -15.06
C ARG A 116 10.40 1.44 -14.70
N TYR A 117 10.25 1.95 -13.47
CA TYR A 117 10.83 3.22 -13.03
C TYR A 117 11.80 3.00 -11.86
N ALA A 118 13.10 3.07 -12.14
CA ALA A 118 14.17 2.79 -11.17
C ALA A 118 14.07 3.60 -9.87
N THR A 119 13.59 4.85 -9.94
CA THR A 119 13.36 5.68 -8.75
C THR A 119 12.28 5.09 -7.85
N ALA A 120 11.15 4.66 -8.42
CA ALA A 120 10.05 4.05 -7.67
C ALA A 120 10.52 2.76 -6.98
N HIS A 121 11.24 1.90 -7.71
CA HIS A 121 11.84 0.68 -7.13
C HIS A 121 12.80 1.00 -5.97
N ARG A 122 13.67 2.00 -6.14
CA ARG A 122 14.59 2.42 -5.07
C ARG A 122 13.82 2.93 -3.84
N LEU A 123 12.76 3.71 -4.03
CA LEU A 123 11.91 4.21 -2.93
C LEU A 123 11.25 3.07 -2.17
N MET A 124 10.69 2.08 -2.87
CA MET A 124 10.09 0.91 -2.23
C MET A 124 11.10 0.08 -1.45
N ARG A 125 12.30 -0.17 -2.01
CA ARG A 125 13.37 -0.86 -1.26
C ARG A 125 13.76 -0.12 0.03
N GLN A 126 13.85 1.21 -0.03
CA GLN A 126 14.13 2.03 1.16
C GLN A 126 13.00 1.96 2.19
N LYS A 127 11.73 1.94 1.77
CA LYS A 127 10.58 1.79 2.66
C LYS A 127 10.53 0.41 3.31
N TYR A 128 10.68 -0.67 2.54
CA TYR A 128 10.73 -2.03 3.09
C TYR A 128 11.87 -2.22 4.08
N ALA A 129 13.04 -1.59 3.87
CA ALA A 129 14.13 -1.61 4.85
C ALA A 129 13.72 -0.94 6.18
N ARG A 130 13.01 0.20 6.12
CA ARG A 130 12.49 0.87 7.32
C ARG A 130 11.40 0.06 8.02
N TRP A 131 10.49 -0.52 7.25
CA TRP A 131 9.46 -1.42 7.78
C TRP A 131 10.08 -2.62 8.47
N GLN A 132 11.13 -3.21 7.90
CA GLN A 132 11.84 -4.32 8.56
C GLN A 132 12.43 -3.89 9.91
N THR A 133 13.04 -2.70 10.02
CA THR A 133 13.48 -2.18 11.32
C THR A 133 12.33 -2.07 12.32
N GLN A 134 11.15 -1.59 11.89
CA GLN A 134 9.98 -1.53 12.76
C GLN A 134 9.43 -2.91 13.15
N VAL A 135 9.55 -3.91 12.27
CA VAL A 135 9.22 -5.31 12.55
C VAL A 135 10.16 -5.87 13.61
N ASP A 136 11.47 -5.64 13.47
CA ASP A 136 12.48 -6.09 14.42
C ASP A 136 12.28 -5.45 15.80
N ASP A 137 11.85 -4.19 15.84
CA ASP A 137 11.59 -3.42 17.07
C ASP A 137 10.16 -3.59 17.63
N CYS A 138 9.32 -4.44 17.02
CA CYS A 138 7.90 -4.50 17.39
C CYS A 138 7.62 -5.17 18.74
N GLY A 139 8.64 -5.70 19.43
CA GLY A 139 8.52 -6.35 20.73
C GLY A 139 8.15 -7.84 20.67
N LEU A 140 8.16 -8.45 19.49
CA LEU A 140 8.08 -9.90 19.30
C LEU A 140 9.48 -10.48 19.04
N GLU A 141 9.59 -11.81 19.02
CA GLU A 141 10.80 -12.48 18.56
C GLU A 141 11.07 -12.12 17.07
N PRO A 142 12.29 -11.67 16.70
CA PRO A 142 12.55 -11.11 15.36
C PRO A 142 12.26 -12.05 14.18
N ASP A 143 12.62 -13.32 14.26
CA ASP A 143 12.38 -14.28 13.18
C ASP A 143 10.88 -14.55 13.02
N TRP A 144 10.16 -14.65 14.13
CA TRP A 144 8.71 -14.76 14.16
C TRP A 144 8.02 -13.53 13.57
N ALA A 145 8.44 -12.33 13.96
CA ALA A 145 7.90 -11.08 13.43
C ALA A 145 8.12 -10.98 11.91
N SER A 146 9.31 -11.36 11.45
CA SER A 146 9.68 -11.40 10.03
C SER A 146 8.85 -12.43 9.25
N LEU A 147 8.61 -13.62 9.82
CA LEU A 147 7.76 -14.64 9.21
C LEU A 147 6.32 -14.14 9.00
N ILE A 148 5.77 -13.43 9.99
CA ILE A 148 4.43 -12.83 9.87
C ILE A 148 4.42 -11.75 8.79
N ARG A 149 5.42 -10.84 8.76
CA ARG A 149 5.52 -9.80 7.73
C ARG A 149 5.59 -10.41 6.32
N LEU A 150 6.42 -11.44 6.13
CA LEU A 150 6.51 -12.17 4.86
C LEU A 150 5.20 -12.87 4.48
N THR A 151 4.44 -13.37 5.47
CA THR A 151 3.12 -13.97 5.25
C THR A 151 2.10 -12.92 4.78
N VAL A 152 2.10 -11.74 5.40
CA VAL A 152 1.27 -10.60 4.98
C VAL A 152 1.60 -10.19 3.55
N ASP A 153 2.89 -10.04 3.22
CA ASP A 153 3.34 -9.65 1.88
C ASP A 153 2.96 -10.69 0.83
N GLY A 154 3.12 -11.97 1.16
CA GLY A 154 2.75 -13.08 0.29
C GLY A 154 1.25 -13.10 0.02
N LEU A 155 0.42 -12.90 1.06
CA LEU A 155 -1.04 -12.78 0.90
C LEU A 155 -1.39 -11.58 0.03
N TRP A 156 -0.82 -10.41 0.32
CA TRP A 156 -1.04 -9.17 -0.42
C TRP A 156 -0.69 -9.33 -1.91
N PHE A 157 0.50 -9.84 -2.20
CA PHE A 157 0.97 -10.07 -3.56
C PHE A 157 0.11 -11.09 -4.32
N SER A 158 -0.23 -12.21 -3.67
CA SER A 158 -1.03 -13.28 -4.28
C SER A 158 -2.43 -12.80 -4.64
N GLU A 159 -3.09 -12.05 -3.75
CA GLU A 159 -4.44 -11.54 -3.95
C GLU A 159 -4.47 -10.43 -5.01
N MET A 160 -3.50 -9.51 -4.97
CA MET A 160 -3.35 -8.43 -5.95
C MET A 160 -3.20 -8.94 -7.39
N HIS A 161 -2.55 -10.08 -7.59
CA HIS A 161 -2.37 -10.71 -8.90
C HIS A 161 -3.34 -11.85 -9.19
N HIS A 162 -4.27 -12.13 -8.28
CA HIS A 162 -5.20 -13.26 -8.36
C HIS A 162 -4.51 -14.62 -8.56
N TYR A 163 -3.33 -14.81 -7.95
CA TYR A 163 -2.68 -16.11 -7.89
C TYR A 163 -3.36 -16.96 -6.82
N ALA A 164 -4.01 -18.05 -7.27
CA ALA A 164 -4.73 -19.00 -6.41
C ALA A 164 -5.62 -18.31 -5.35
N PRO A 165 -6.61 -17.49 -5.76
CA PRO A 165 -7.38 -16.66 -4.84
C PRO A 165 -8.10 -17.52 -3.81
N LEU A 166 -8.02 -17.10 -2.54
CA LEU A 166 -8.71 -17.80 -1.47
C LEU A 166 -10.23 -17.53 -1.56
N PRO A 167 -11.08 -18.53 -1.29
CA PRO A 167 -12.50 -18.28 -1.05
C PRO A 167 -12.67 -17.24 0.07
N PRO A 168 -13.66 -16.31 0.00
CA PRO A 168 -13.79 -15.20 0.96
C PRO A 168 -13.74 -15.64 2.44
N ALA A 169 -14.48 -16.69 2.80
CA ALA A 169 -14.48 -17.23 4.17
C ALA A 169 -13.09 -17.73 4.61
N ARG A 170 -12.31 -18.32 3.70
CA ARG A 170 -10.95 -18.79 4.00
C ARG A 170 -9.97 -17.62 4.11
N ARG A 171 -10.14 -16.58 3.29
CA ARG A 171 -9.38 -15.34 3.40
C ARG A 171 -9.57 -14.69 4.77
N GLU A 172 -10.82 -14.55 5.21
CA GLU A 172 -11.15 -14.01 6.54
C GLU A 172 -10.49 -14.82 7.67
N GLN A 173 -10.51 -16.15 7.58
CA GLN A 173 -9.84 -17.03 8.54
C GLN A 173 -8.32 -16.84 8.56
N ILE A 174 -7.68 -16.70 7.40
CA ILE A 174 -6.24 -16.45 7.29
C ILE A 174 -5.88 -15.07 7.86
N VAL A 175 -6.68 -14.05 7.57
CA VAL A 175 -6.50 -12.70 8.14
C VAL A 175 -6.60 -12.74 9.66
N ALA A 176 -7.63 -13.39 10.21
CA ALA A 176 -7.79 -13.54 11.66
C ALA A 176 -6.61 -14.31 12.29
N LEU A 177 -6.10 -15.34 11.62
CA LEU A 177 -4.93 -16.09 12.06
C LEU A 177 -3.67 -15.21 12.10
N ILE A 178 -3.40 -14.45 11.03
CA ILE A 178 -2.26 -13.51 10.99
C ILE A 178 -2.35 -12.53 12.16
N GLU A 179 -3.52 -11.94 12.39
CA GLU A 179 -3.75 -11.03 13.51
C GLU A 179 -3.51 -11.69 14.87
N GLN A 180 -3.85 -12.97 15.02
CA GLN A 180 -3.61 -13.71 16.25
C GLN A 180 -2.12 -14.02 16.47
N LEU A 181 -1.38 -14.37 15.42
CA LEU A 181 0.05 -14.70 15.49
C LEU A 181 0.90 -13.50 15.96
N THR A 182 0.44 -12.27 15.70
CA THR A 182 1.09 -11.07 16.22
C THR A 182 0.87 -10.85 17.73
N GLN A 183 -0.14 -11.47 18.33
CA GLN A 183 -0.49 -11.29 19.75
C GLN A 183 0.19 -12.35 20.62
N ASP A 184 0.30 -13.57 20.11
CA ASP A 184 0.86 -14.71 20.83
C ASP A 184 1.81 -15.52 19.92
N PRO A 185 3.15 -15.36 20.08
CA PRO A 185 4.12 -16.16 19.33
C PRO A 185 4.12 -17.64 19.69
N HIS A 186 3.43 -18.05 20.77
CA HIS A 186 3.29 -19.45 21.17
C HIS A 186 1.99 -20.10 20.69
N TYR A 187 1.13 -19.37 19.97
CA TYR A 187 -0.17 -19.86 19.51
C TYR A 187 -0.09 -21.20 18.74
N ILE A 188 0.91 -21.37 17.87
CA ILE A 188 1.09 -22.62 17.11
C ILE A 188 1.66 -23.76 17.99
N ARG A 189 2.48 -23.44 19.00
CA ARG A 189 3.06 -24.45 19.90
C ARG A 189 2.05 -25.05 20.87
N GLY A 190 0.96 -24.34 21.17
CA GLY A 190 -0.12 -24.84 22.04
C GLY A 190 -1.13 -25.76 21.34
N ASN A 191 -1.20 -25.73 20.00
CA ASN A 191 -2.21 -26.45 19.22
C ASN A 191 -1.71 -27.72 18.50
N HIS A 192 -0.47 -28.16 18.79
CA HIS A 192 0.04 -29.46 18.38
C HIS A 192 0.29 -30.36 19.60
N VAL A 193 -0.73 -31.12 19.99
CA VAL A 193 -0.60 -32.42 20.66
C VAL A 193 -1.53 -33.36 19.90
N PRO A 194 -0.97 -34.42 19.28
CA PRO A 194 -0.87 -35.69 19.98
C PRO A 194 0.56 -36.09 20.35
#